data_AF-A0A7C8HYZ3-F1
#
_entry.id   AF-A0A7C8HYZ3-F1
#
_cell.length_a   1.000
_cell.length_b   1.000
_cell.length_c   1.000
_cell.angle_alpha   90.00
_cell.angle_beta   90.00
_cell.angle_gamma   90.00
#
_symmetry.space_group_name_H-M   'P 1'
#
loop_
_entity.id
_entity.type
_entity.pdbx_description
1 polymer ?
#
loop_
_entity_poly.entity_id
_entity_poly.type
_entity_poly.pdbx_seq_one_letter_code
_entity_poly.pdbx_strand_id
1 'polypeptide(L)'
;MPETTEKPLNELLSRSMVDIYVGTENTHWILHEKLLCYHSPFFRKIFYSKTNTSKSFGLPDEEDAPFKTFVGWLYSSSLPVAREEADLGLLFDLYLMAEKFAIPTLIADVLQVVREWYKFSDTYPGLRRVQYVYANTEEGSPMRHMLVHSVARLMVLEKGIPTHWDKALRKNGQLAVDIIRAIQDWRLEEDVVPDARDDPAEAEDMVDTDVDPEAETVVQGGEIDVDGDDEEADEEQEHADDDEQKKDAKPQSQDQTAEPEQQEGQGQTEADDSEDTVVESPKQQSEKTKDGKKNKGDGMISGFKKLGFTEMPSGLTNGDYGTLAH
;
A
#
# COMPACT_ATOMS: atom_id res chain seq x y z
N MET A 1 -10.26 -11.06 31.49
CA MET A 1 -10.31 -9.81 30.70
C MET A 1 -11.75 -9.31 30.73
N PRO A 2 -12.03 -7.99 30.61
CA PRO A 2 -13.41 -7.55 30.41
C PRO A 2 -13.89 -8.04 29.04
N GLU A 3 -15.01 -8.76 29.01
CA GLU A 3 -15.67 -9.12 27.76
C GLU A 3 -16.18 -7.85 27.09
N THR A 4 -15.51 -7.43 26.01
CA THR A 4 -16.01 -6.37 25.15
C THR A 4 -17.16 -6.92 24.33
N THR A 5 -18.36 -6.88 24.90
CA THR A 5 -19.60 -7.18 24.17
C THR A 5 -19.66 -6.31 22.91
N GLU A 6 -19.57 -6.93 21.74
CA GLU A 6 -19.62 -6.23 20.47
C GLU A 6 -20.93 -5.45 20.33
N LYS A 7 -20.83 -4.19 19.90
CA LYS A 7 -22.02 -3.38 19.66
C LYS A 7 -22.63 -3.74 18.32
N PRO A 8 -23.93 -4.04 18.26
CA PRO A 8 -24.57 -4.41 17.00
C PRO A 8 -24.55 -3.23 16.03
N LEU A 9 -24.36 -3.51 14.74
CA LEU A 9 -24.11 -2.50 13.71
C LEU A 9 -25.17 -1.38 13.70
N ASN A 10 -26.44 -1.71 13.89
CA ASN A 10 -27.55 -0.75 13.93
C ASN A 10 -27.44 0.30 15.06
N GLU A 11 -26.66 0.06 16.11
CA GLU A 11 -26.36 1.07 17.13
C GLU A 11 -25.22 2.01 16.71
N LEU A 12 -24.33 1.56 15.83
CA LEU A 12 -23.16 2.31 15.35
C LEU A 12 -23.48 3.20 14.15
N LEU A 13 -24.51 2.85 13.36
CA LEU A 13 -25.05 3.66 12.26
C LEU A 13 -25.84 4.88 12.76
N SER A 14 -25.11 5.88 13.26
CA SER A 14 -25.69 7.15 13.73
C SER A 14 -25.91 8.16 12.59
N ARG A 15 -26.71 9.21 12.81
CA ARG A 15 -26.92 10.28 11.81
C ARG A 15 -25.68 11.14 11.52
N SER A 16 -24.62 11.01 12.32
CA SER A 16 -23.39 11.81 12.17
C SER A 16 -22.45 11.12 11.19
N MET A 17 -22.08 11.84 10.14
CA MET A 17 -21.16 11.40 9.09
C MET A 17 -19.87 12.20 9.15
N VAL A 18 -18.80 11.64 8.60
CA VAL A 18 -17.51 12.29 8.38
C VAL A 18 -17.04 12.06 6.95
N ASP A 19 -16.34 13.06 6.42
CA ASP A 19 -15.78 13.08 5.08
C ASP A 19 -14.30 12.65 5.14
N ILE A 20 -13.96 11.52 4.53
CA ILE A 20 -12.58 11.07 4.39
C ILE A 20 -12.15 11.28 2.95
N TYR A 21 -10.99 11.91 2.75
CA TYR A 21 -10.38 12.08 1.44
C TYR A 21 -9.12 11.22 1.35
N VAL A 22 -9.04 10.36 0.34
CA VAL A 22 -8.02 9.30 0.24
C VAL A 22 -7.20 9.46 -1.04
N GLY A 23 -5.92 9.13 -0.97
CA GLY A 23 -5.02 9.05 -2.12
C GLY A 23 -4.70 10.39 -2.77
N THR A 24 -3.90 10.31 -3.83
CA THR A 24 -3.49 11.45 -4.66
C THR A 24 -4.63 12.03 -5.49
N GLU A 25 -5.63 11.21 -5.84
CA GLU A 25 -6.86 11.62 -6.53
C GLU A 25 -7.88 12.30 -5.58
N ASN A 26 -7.61 12.27 -4.26
CA ASN A 26 -8.46 12.88 -3.23
C ASN A 26 -9.90 12.31 -3.26
N THR A 27 -10.01 10.99 -3.41
CA THR A 27 -11.28 10.24 -3.46
C THR A 27 -12.11 10.49 -2.21
N HIS A 28 -13.35 10.95 -2.39
CA HIS A 28 -14.22 11.38 -1.30
C HIS A 28 -15.13 10.24 -0.81
N TRP A 29 -14.99 9.91 0.48
CA TRP A 29 -15.78 8.89 1.18
C TRP A 29 -16.60 9.53 2.30
N ILE A 30 -17.89 9.20 2.39
CA ILE A 30 -18.78 9.68 3.46
C ILE A 30 -19.11 8.51 4.38
N LEU A 31 -18.56 8.52 5.61
CA LEU A 31 -18.60 7.38 6.54
C LEU A 31 -19.33 7.72 7.85
N HIS A 32 -19.96 6.72 8.47
CA HIS A 32 -20.65 6.88 9.76
C HIS A 32 -19.63 7.13 10.88
N GLU A 33 -19.65 8.33 11.48
CA GLU A 33 -18.65 8.79 12.45
C GLU A 33 -18.53 7.85 13.66
N LYS A 34 -19.68 7.44 14.22
CA LYS A 34 -19.74 6.57 15.41
C LYS A 34 -19.22 5.15 15.11
N LEU A 35 -19.43 4.63 13.91
CA LEU A 35 -18.90 3.34 13.47
C LEU A 35 -17.38 3.41 13.30
N LEU A 36 -16.89 4.40 12.55
CA LEU A 36 -15.47 4.62 12.32
C LEU A 36 -14.70 4.82 13.64
N CYS A 37 -15.20 5.67 14.53
CA CYS A 37 -14.61 5.93 15.84
C CYS A 37 -14.79 4.78 16.85
N TYR A 38 -15.72 3.85 16.62
CA TYR A 38 -15.84 2.65 17.46
C TYR A 38 -14.69 1.69 17.18
N HIS A 39 -14.43 1.35 15.91
CA HIS A 39 -13.35 0.44 15.52
C HIS A 39 -11.96 1.07 15.56
N SER A 40 -11.81 2.37 15.26
CA SER A 40 -10.52 3.06 15.23
C SER A 40 -10.35 4.08 16.37
N PRO A 41 -9.42 3.83 17.32
CA PRO A 41 -8.94 4.82 18.28
C PRO A 41 -8.26 6.02 17.61
N PHE A 42 -7.61 5.82 16.45
CA PHE A 42 -7.01 6.89 15.65
C PHE A 42 -8.06 7.91 15.21
N PHE A 43 -9.10 7.46 14.48
CA PHE A 43 -10.19 8.35 14.06
C PHE A 43 -11.00 8.90 15.24
N ARG A 44 -11.18 8.11 16.32
CA ARG A 44 -11.80 8.60 17.57
C ARG A 44 -11.05 9.79 18.16
N LYS A 45 -9.71 9.73 18.19
CA LYS A 45 -8.86 10.82 18.70
C LYS A 45 -8.96 12.08 17.83
N ILE A 46 -9.17 11.92 16.53
CA ILE A 46 -9.33 13.03 15.57
C ILE A 46 -10.71 13.68 15.71
N PHE A 47 -11.79 12.92 15.53
CA PHE A 47 -13.16 13.47 15.43
C PHE A 47 -13.83 13.77 16.77
N TYR A 48 -13.42 13.11 17.86
CA TYR A 48 -13.88 13.45 19.22
C TYR A 48 -12.89 14.37 19.98
N SER A 49 -11.90 14.94 19.28
CA SER A 49 -11.05 15.97 19.89
C SER A 49 -11.86 17.22 20.20
N LYS A 50 -11.65 17.80 21.38
CA LYS A 50 -12.24 19.10 21.75
C LYS A 50 -11.64 20.27 20.97
N THR A 51 -10.49 20.08 20.31
CA THR A 51 -9.80 21.12 19.54
C THR A 51 -10.07 21.07 18.04
N ASN A 52 -10.63 19.97 17.54
CA ASN A 52 -10.95 19.80 16.12
C ASN A 52 -12.46 19.71 15.93
N THR A 53 -13.05 20.73 15.31
CA THR A 53 -14.47 20.75 14.94
C THR A 53 -14.71 20.28 13.50
N SER A 54 -13.66 19.94 12.75
CA SER A 54 -13.78 19.42 11.39
C SER A 54 -14.48 18.06 11.39
N LYS A 55 -15.40 17.89 10.43
CA LYS A 55 -15.95 16.57 10.05
C LYS A 55 -15.24 15.96 8.85
N SER A 56 -14.24 16.65 8.28
CA SER A 56 -13.38 16.12 7.24
C SER A 56 -11.98 15.77 7.73
N PHE A 57 -11.39 14.73 7.14
CA PHE A 57 -9.99 14.32 7.34
C PHE A 57 -9.36 13.83 6.03
N GLY A 58 -8.08 14.13 5.83
CA GLY A 58 -7.32 13.77 4.62
C GLY A 58 -6.28 12.69 4.89
N LEU A 59 -6.15 11.78 3.93
CA LEU A 59 -5.27 10.60 3.93
C LEU A 59 -4.53 10.52 2.57
N PRO A 60 -3.67 11.51 2.24
CA PRO A 60 -3.04 11.60 0.92
C PRO A 60 -2.01 10.49 0.66
N ASP A 61 -1.45 9.91 1.74
CA ASP A 61 -0.45 8.83 1.68
C ASP A 61 -1.08 7.43 1.68
N GLU A 62 -2.41 7.32 1.68
CA GLU A 62 -3.13 6.03 1.68
C GLU A 62 -3.64 5.69 0.28
N GLU A 63 -3.59 4.41 -0.10
CA GLU A 63 -4.11 3.94 -1.38
C GLU A 63 -5.61 3.64 -1.33
N ASP A 64 -6.30 3.92 -2.45
CA ASP A 64 -7.74 3.73 -2.60
C ASP A 64 -8.20 2.28 -2.51
N ALA A 65 -7.43 1.32 -3.03
CA ALA A 65 -7.83 -0.09 -3.07
C ALA A 65 -7.86 -0.76 -1.67
N PRO A 66 -6.81 -0.61 -0.82
CA PRO A 66 -6.89 -1.02 0.57
C PRO A 66 -7.98 -0.25 1.33
N PHE A 67 -8.14 1.06 1.12
CA PHE A 67 -9.16 1.84 1.82
C PHE A 67 -10.59 1.42 1.47
N LYS A 68 -10.88 1.14 0.19
CA LYS A 68 -12.16 0.57 -0.28
C LYS A 68 -12.45 -0.76 0.39
N THR A 69 -11.42 -1.59 0.59
CA THR A 69 -11.53 -2.89 1.26
C THR A 69 -11.78 -2.73 2.76
N PHE A 70 -11.10 -1.77 3.40
CA PHE A 70 -11.36 -1.35 4.78
C PHE A 70 -12.82 -0.88 4.94
N VAL A 71 -13.34 -0.05 4.04
CA VAL A 71 -14.75 0.39 4.07
C VAL A 71 -15.70 -0.80 3.91
N GLY A 72 -15.41 -1.73 3.00
CA GLY A 72 -16.17 -2.98 2.85
C GLY A 72 -16.25 -3.78 4.15
N TRP A 73 -15.11 -3.99 4.81
CA TRP A 73 -15.04 -4.63 6.12
C TRP A 73 -15.77 -3.85 7.21
N LEU A 74 -15.61 -2.52 7.26
CA LEU A 74 -16.18 -1.65 8.30
C LEU A 74 -17.72 -1.76 8.40
N TYR A 75 -18.40 -2.04 7.29
CA TYR A 75 -19.87 -2.19 7.25
C TYR A 75 -20.36 -3.64 7.24
N SER A 76 -19.50 -4.63 6.96
CA SER A 76 -19.91 -6.03 6.81
C SER A 76 -19.27 -7.01 7.79
N SER A 77 -18.21 -6.59 8.49
CA SER A 77 -17.31 -7.45 9.28
C SER A 77 -16.78 -8.65 8.48
N SER A 78 -16.59 -8.47 7.17
CA SER A 78 -16.14 -9.50 6.24
C SER A 78 -15.00 -8.98 5.36
N LEU A 79 -14.06 -9.87 5.05
CA LEU A 79 -12.92 -9.61 4.17
C LEU A 79 -13.13 -10.31 2.80
N PRO A 80 -12.48 -9.83 1.72
CA PRO A 80 -12.46 -10.56 0.46
C PRO A 80 -11.76 -11.91 0.62
N VAL A 81 -12.29 -12.94 -0.04
CA VAL A 81 -11.67 -14.26 -0.09
C VAL A 81 -10.56 -14.24 -1.15
N ALA A 82 -9.31 -14.38 -0.72
CA ALA A 82 -8.17 -14.56 -1.61
C ALA A 82 -8.27 -15.91 -2.34
N ARG A 83 -8.08 -15.88 -3.67
CA ARG A 83 -8.12 -17.03 -4.57
C ARG A 83 -6.73 -17.41 -5.06
N GLU A 84 -5.87 -16.43 -5.24
CA GLU A 84 -4.47 -16.58 -5.67
C GLU A 84 -3.52 -15.79 -4.76
N GLU A 85 -2.21 -16.05 -4.82
CA GLU A 85 -1.23 -15.39 -3.93
C GLU A 85 -1.11 -13.87 -4.21
N ALA A 86 -1.49 -13.44 -5.42
CA ALA A 86 -1.53 -12.03 -5.78
C ALA A 86 -2.55 -11.26 -4.91
N ASP A 87 -3.73 -11.85 -4.64
CA ASP A 87 -4.79 -11.27 -3.79
C ASP A 87 -4.30 -10.95 -2.37
N LEU A 88 -3.32 -11.69 -1.86
CA LEU A 88 -2.73 -11.42 -0.54
C LEU A 88 -2.08 -10.03 -0.46
N GLY A 89 -1.68 -9.43 -1.59
CA GLY A 89 -1.12 -8.08 -1.60
C GLY A 89 -2.05 -7.07 -0.94
N LEU A 90 -3.29 -7.01 -1.43
CA LEU A 90 -4.34 -6.16 -0.89
C LEU A 90 -4.60 -6.42 0.60
N LEU A 91 -4.45 -7.67 1.07
CA LEU A 91 -4.56 -8.02 2.49
C LEU A 91 -3.35 -7.52 3.31
N PHE A 92 -2.12 -7.61 2.79
CA PHE A 92 -0.96 -7.01 3.47
C PHE A 92 -1.08 -5.49 3.56
N ASP A 93 -1.52 -4.82 2.50
CA ASP A 93 -1.67 -3.37 2.48
C ASP A 93 -2.79 -2.92 3.43
N LEU A 94 -3.90 -3.67 3.46
CA LEU A 94 -4.98 -3.50 4.44
C LEU A 94 -4.52 -3.75 5.88
N TYR A 95 -3.62 -4.70 6.12
CA TYR A 95 -3.02 -4.96 7.44
C TYR A 95 -2.20 -3.75 7.92
N LEU A 96 -1.36 -3.18 7.06
CA LEU A 96 -0.56 -1.99 7.38
C LEU A 96 -1.46 -0.78 7.68
N MET A 97 -2.51 -0.58 6.88
CA MET A 97 -3.55 0.43 7.11
C MET A 97 -4.27 0.19 8.45
N ALA A 98 -4.54 -1.06 8.83
CA ALA A 98 -5.17 -1.42 10.10
C ALA A 98 -4.26 -1.14 11.31
N GLU A 99 -2.96 -1.40 11.22
CA GLU A 99 -1.97 -0.98 12.24
C GLU A 99 -1.92 0.55 12.35
N LYS A 100 -1.83 1.28 11.23
CA LYS A 100 -1.79 2.77 11.20
C LYS A 100 -3.06 3.42 11.76
N PHE A 101 -4.24 2.86 11.47
CA PHE A 101 -5.52 3.31 12.04
C PHE A 101 -5.82 2.69 13.43
N ALA A 102 -4.91 1.88 13.96
CA ALA A 102 -4.98 1.20 15.25
C ALA A 102 -6.25 0.37 15.46
N ILE A 103 -6.67 -0.42 14.46
CA ILE A 103 -7.92 -1.20 14.45
C ILE A 103 -7.65 -2.68 14.79
N PRO A 104 -7.76 -3.12 16.06
CA PRO A 104 -7.24 -4.42 16.48
C PRO A 104 -8.03 -5.61 15.94
N THR A 105 -9.33 -5.43 15.70
CA THR A 105 -10.19 -6.48 15.11
C THR A 105 -9.82 -6.73 13.66
N LEU A 106 -9.61 -5.68 12.86
CA LEU A 106 -9.19 -5.81 11.46
C LEU A 106 -7.79 -6.43 11.34
N ILE A 107 -6.85 -6.07 12.22
CA ILE A 107 -5.52 -6.71 12.33
C ILE A 107 -5.68 -8.22 12.55
N ALA A 108 -6.56 -8.63 13.48
CA ALA A 108 -6.81 -10.04 13.76
C ALA A 108 -7.52 -10.78 12.61
N ASP A 109 -8.54 -10.18 12.00
CA ASP A 109 -9.29 -10.75 10.89
C ASP A 109 -8.39 -10.98 9.67
N VAL A 110 -7.58 -9.98 9.30
CA VAL A 110 -6.63 -10.10 8.17
C VAL A 110 -5.55 -11.13 8.47
N LEU A 111 -5.01 -11.14 9.69
CA LEU A 111 -4.03 -12.15 10.11
C LEU A 111 -4.60 -13.57 10.01
N GLN A 112 -5.88 -13.76 10.36
CA GLN A 112 -6.55 -15.04 10.25
C GLN A 112 -6.75 -15.45 8.79
N VAL A 113 -7.22 -14.55 7.91
CA VAL A 113 -7.40 -14.87 6.48
C VAL A 113 -6.08 -15.23 5.80
N VAL A 114 -4.99 -14.48 6.04
CA VAL A 114 -3.67 -14.78 5.47
C VAL A 114 -3.11 -16.11 6.02
N ARG A 115 -3.30 -16.37 7.32
CA ARG A 115 -2.91 -17.64 7.96
C ARG A 115 -3.67 -18.84 7.40
N GLU A 116 -4.98 -18.70 7.22
CA GLU A 116 -5.82 -19.74 6.64
C GLU A 116 -5.45 -20.00 5.18
N TRP A 117 -5.19 -18.96 4.39
CA TRP A 117 -4.77 -19.12 3.00
C TRP A 117 -3.51 -19.97 2.89
N TYR A 118 -2.40 -19.59 3.55
CA TYR A 118 -1.15 -20.38 3.51
C TYR A 118 -1.32 -21.81 4.03
N LYS A 119 -2.20 -22.02 5.04
CA LYS A 119 -2.50 -23.35 5.57
C LYS A 119 -3.30 -24.22 4.60
N PHE A 120 -4.22 -23.64 3.82
CA PHE A 120 -5.08 -24.39 2.89
C PHE A 120 -4.47 -24.55 1.49
N SER A 121 -3.56 -23.66 1.08
CA SER A 121 -2.74 -23.83 -0.12
C SER A 121 -1.56 -24.79 0.09
N ASP A 122 -1.21 -25.09 1.35
CA ASP A 122 0.03 -25.78 1.76
C ASP A 122 1.29 -25.10 1.18
N THR A 123 1.28 -23.76 1.18
CA THR A 123 2.41 -22.94 0.72
C THR A 123 2.92 -22.04 1.84
N TYR A 124 4.10 -21.46 1.61
CA TYR A 124 4.79 -20.62 2.59
C TYR A 124 5.00 -19.19 2.08
N PRO A 125 5.16 -18.20 2.96
CA PRO A 125 5.38 -16.81 2.56
C PRO A 125 6.67 -16.63 1.76
N GLY A 126 6.56 -16.12 0.53
CA GLY A 126 7.72 -15.74 -0.27
C GLY A 126 8.53 -14.61 0.36
N LEU A 127 9.86 -14.64 0.18
CA LEU A 127 10.81 -13.70 0.79
C LEU A 127 10.41 -12.21 0.63
N ARG A 128 9.91 -11.82 -0.55
CA ARG A 128 9.50 -10.43 -0.83
C ARG A 128 8.35 -9.97 0.07
N ARG A 129 7.39 -10.85 0.41
CA ARG A 129 6.29 -10.54 1.34
C ARG A 129 6.80 -10.35 2.76
N VAL A 130 7.70 -11.22 3.21
CA VAL A 130 8.32 -11.12 4.55
C VAL A 130 9.14 -9.83 4.67
N GLN A 131 9.97 -9.51 3.67
CA GLN A 131 10.72 -8.26 3.62
C GLN A 131 9.80 -7.03 3.60
N TYR A 132 8.70 -7.07 2.86
CA TYR A 132 7.71 -5.98 2.81
C TYR A 132 7.09 -5.71 4.19
N VAL A 133 6.65 -6.75 4.90
CA VAL A 133 6.13 -6.60 6.27
C VAL A 133 7.23 -6.10 7.22
N TYR A 134 8.46 -6.61 7.10
CA TYR A 134 9.62 -6.15 7.90
C TYR A 134 10.03 -4.69 7.64
N ALA A 135 9.71 -4.13 6.48
CA ALA A 135 9.99 -2.74 6.15
C ALA A 135 8.92 -1.76 6.68
N ASN A 136 7.68 -2.21 6.88
CA ASN A 136 6.51 -1.33 7.09
C ASN A 136 5.81 -1.48 8.45
N THR A 137 6.28 -2.37 9.33
CA THR A 137 5.70 -2.60 10.68
C THR A 137 6.75 -2.41 11.77
N GLU A 138 6.42 -2.59 13.05
CA GLU A 138 7.39 -2.57 14.16
C GLU A 138 7.76 -3.97 14.68
N GLU A 139 8.77 -4.08 15.56
CA GLU A 139 9.07 -5.31 16.30
C GLU A 139 7.85 -5.72 17.16
N GLY A 140 7.51 -7.00 17.17
CA GLY A 140 6.31 -7.51 17.84
C GLY A 140 5.02 -7.44 17.00
N SER A 141 5.05 -6.95 15.75
CA SER A 141 3.90 -7.02 14.84
C SER A 141 3.39 -8.46 14.65
N PRO A 142 2.10 -8.76 14.90
CA PRO A 142 1.52 -10.10 14.75
C PRO A 142 1.72 -10.73 13.36
N MET A 143 1.72 -9.93 12.29
CA MET A 143 2.00 -10.42 10.95
C MET A 143 3.44 -10.90 10.80
N ARG A 144 4.45 -10.15 11.30
CA ARG A 144 5.85 -10.64 11.32
C ARG A 144 5.95 -11.99 12.01
N HIS A 145 5.40 -12.09 13.21
CA HIS A 145 5.44 -13.32 14.00
C HIS A 145 4.81 -14.50 13.25
N MET A 146 3.67 -14.31 12.60
CA MET A 146 3.03 -15.38 11.82
C MET A 146 3.89 -15.81 10.63
N LEU A 147 4.38 -14.85 9.82
CA LEU A 147 5.19 -15.15 8.65
C LEU A 147 6.55 -15.80 9.02
N VAL A 148 7.21 -15.33 10.08
CA VAL A 148 8.49 -15.88 10.55
C VAL A 148 8.33 -17.30 11.04
N HIS A 149 7.28 -17.63 11.79
CA HIS A 149 7.04 -19.01 12.24
C HIS A 149 6.72 -19.94 11.06
N SER A 150 6.00 -19.44 10.04
CA SER A 150 5.77 -20.20 8.80
C SER A 150 7.09 -20.48 8.07
N VAL A 151 7.96 -19.46 7.91
CA VAL A 151 9.28 -19.61 7.27
C VAL A 151 10.21 -20.50 8.09
N ALA A 152 10.19 -20.40 9.42
CA ALA A 152 10.94 -21.30 10.29
C ALA A 152 10.56 -22.76 10.07
N ARG A 153 9.26 -23.05 9.91
CA ARG A 153 8.78 -24.40 9.55
C ARG A 153 9.27 -24.83 8.16
N LEU A 154 9.24 -23.96 7.15
CA LEU A 154 9.80 -24.23 5.82
C LEU A 154 11.27 -24.65 5.92
N MET A 155 12.10 -23.84 6.60
CA MET A 155 13.55 -24.03 6.70
C MET A 155 13.96 -25.31 7.44
N VAL A 156 13.10 -25.85 8.31
CA VAL A 156 13.35 -27.11 9.04
C VAL A 156 12.85 -28.34 8.27
N LEU A 157 11.86 -28.18 7.38
CA LEU A 157 11.29 -29.30 6.61
C LEU A 157 11.89 -29.47 5.21
N GLU A 158 12.47 -28.42 4.61
CA GLU A 158 13.15 -28.53 3.32
C GLU A 158 14.58 -29.06 3.45
N LYS A 159 15.04 -29.81 2.43
CA LYS A 159 16.43 -30.28 2.31
C LYS A 159 17.35 -29.14 1.87
N GLY A 160 17.55 -28.16 2.76
CA GLY A 160 18.44 -27.01 2.58
C GLY A 160 17.71 -25.66 2.39
N ILE A 161 18.46 -24.56 2.52
CA ILE A 161 17.93 -23.19 2.38
C ILE A 161 17.89 -22.80 0.90
N PRO A 162 16.74 -22.35 0.35
CA PRO A 162 16.68 -21.88 -1.04
C PRO A 162 17.63 -20.70 -1.29
N THR A 163 18.26 -20.65 -2.46
CA THR A 163 19.37 -19.71 -2.78
C THR A 163 19.05 -18.23 -2.54
N HIS A 164 17.81 -17.82 -2.82
CA HIS A 164 17.35 -16.44 -2.59
C HIS A 164 17.18 -16.09 -1.11
N TRP A 165 16.86 -17.08 -0.25
CA TRP A 165 16.82 -16.92 1.20
C TRP A 165 18.22 -16.83 1.80
N ASP A 166 19.18 -17.66 1.40
CA ASP A 166 20.56 -17.62 1.90
C ASP A 166 21.18 -16.20 1.76
N LYS A 167 21.10 -15.61 0.56
CA LYS A 167 21.59 -14.26 0.29
C LYS A 167 20.88 -13.18 1.13
N ALA A 168 19.62 -13.40 1.50
CA ALA A 168 18.84 -12.48 2.33
C ALA A 168 19.18 -12.61 3.82
N LEU A 169 19.28 -13.84 4.34
CA LEU A 169 19.60 -14.12 5.74
C LEU A 169 21.03 -13.67 6.09
N ARG A 170 21.99 -13.83 5.16
CA ARG A 170 23.35 -13.28 5.31
C ARG A 170 23.40 -11.74 5.40
N LYS A 171 22.42 -11.05 4.79
CA LYS A 171 22.34 -9.57 4.79
C LYS A 171 21.52 -9.03 5.95
N ASN A 172 20.44 -9.72 6.33
CA ASN A 172 19.52 -9.31 7.38
C ASN A 172 19.60 -10.27 8.58
N GLY A 173 20.58 -10.01 9.46
CA GLY A 173 20.78 -10.80 10.67
C GLY A 173 19.59 -10.80 11.63
N GLN A 174 18.74 -9.77 11.63
CA GLN A 174 17.56 -9.74 12.50
C GLN A 174 16.55 -10.81 12.09
N LEU A 175 16.26 -10.95 10.79
CA LEU A 175 15.37 -11.99 10.28
C LEU A 175 15.90 -13.40 10.59
N ALA A 176 17.21 -13.62 10.50
CA ALA A 176 17.82 -14.89 10.88
C ALA A 176 17.68 -15.17 12.38
N VAL A 177 17.90 -14.17 13.24
CA VAL A 177 17.69 -14.28 14.70
C VAL A 177 16.22 -14.57 15.04
N ASP A 178 15.27 -13.92 14.36
CA ASP A 178 13.85 -14.12 14.60
C ASP A 178 13.39 -15.53 14.16
N ILE A 179 13.94 -16.08 13.07
CA ILE A 179 13.71 -17.48 12.66
C ILE A 179 14.26 -18.45 13.73
N ILE A 180 15.48 -18.23 14.24
CA ILE A 180 16.06 -19.07 15.31
C ILE A 180 15.19 -19.03 16.57
N ARG A 181 14.71 -17.84 16.98
CA ARG A 181 13.78 -17.67 18.11
C ARG A 181 12.48 -18.43 17.87
N ALA A 182 11.90 -18.33 16.67
CA ALA A 182 10.69 -19.04 16.31
C ALA A 182 10.82 -20.57 16.42
N ILE A 183 11.99 -21.13 16.09
CA ILE A 183 12.30 -22.56 16.28
C ILE A 183 12.46 -22.89 17.78
N GLN A 184 13.15 -22.04 18.56
CA GLN A 184 13.31 -22.23 20.00
C GLN A 184 11.98 -22.26 20.76
N ASP A 185 10.99 -21.47 20.32
CA ASP A 185 9.64 -21.46 20.89
C ASP A 185 8.87 -22.78 20.69
N TRP A 186 9.30 -23.66 19.79
CA TRP A 186 8.70 -25.00 19.63
C TRP A 186 9.05 -25.93 20.79
N ARG A 187 10.09 -25.62 21.58
CA ARG A 187 10.52 -26.37 22.78
C ARG A 187 10.68 -27.87 22.50
N LEU A 188 11.43 -28.18 21.44
CA LEU A 188 11.75 -29.55 21.04
C LEU A 188 12.37 -30.34 22.20
N GLU A 189 12.01 -31.62 22.29
CA GLU A 189 12.55 -32.56 23.28
C GLU A 189 14.01 -32.92 22.94
N GLU A 190 14.79 -33.37 23.93
CA GLU A 190 16.24 -33.58 23.78
C GLU A 190 16.56 -34.72 22.79
N ASP A 191 15.66 -35.69 22.66
CA ASP A 191 15.78 -36.86 21.76
C ASP A 191 15.43 -36.58 20.29
N VAL A 192 14.74 -35.48 19.99
CA VAL A 192 14.42 -35.07 18.60
C VAL A 192 15.40 -34.05 18.03
N VAL A 193 16.39 -33.58 18.82
CA VAL A 193 17.41 -32.63 18.39
C VAL A 193 18.76 -33.35 18.26
N PRO A 194 19.32 -33.51 17.04
CA PRO A 194 20.58 -34.22 16.86
C PRO A 194 21.74 -33.57 17.63
N ASP A 195 22.48 -34.36 18.39
CA ASP A 195 23.68 -33.92 19.09
C ASP A 195 24.95 -34.21 18.29
N ALA A 196 25.55 -33.18 17.71
CA ALA A 196 26.81 -33.28 16.96
C ALA A 196 28.04 -33.60 17.85
N ARG A 197 27.86 -33.89 19.14
CA ARG A 197 28.91 -34.33 20.08
C ARG A 197 28.93 -35.84 20.28
N ASP A 198 27.87 -36.56 19.91
CA ASP A 198 27.81 -38.01 19.99
C ASP A 198 28.77 -38.65 18.96
N ASP A 199 29.09 -39.93 19.14
CA ASP A 199 29.99 -40.62 18.21
C ASP A 199 29.33 -40.65 16.82
N PRO A 200 30.02 -40.31 15.72
CA PRO A 200 29.44 -40.37 14.37
C PRO A 200 28.79 -41.71 14.04
N ALA A 201 29.29 -42.82 14.59
CA ALA A 201 28.71 -44.15 14.39
C ALA A 201 27.37 -44.38 15.13
N GLU A 202 27.04 -43.55 16.12
CA GLU A 202 25.76 -43.55 16.85
C GLU A 202 24.80 -42.47 16.28
N ALA A 203 25.32 -41.42 15.64
CA ALA A 203 24.53 -40.35 15.03
C ALA A 203 23.92 -40.71 13.66
N GLU A 204 24.50 -41.68 12.93
CA GLU A 204 23.99 -42.14 11.62
C GLU A 204 22.58 -42.77 11.72
N ASP A 205 22.24 -43.42 12.84
CA ASP A 205 20.91 -44.05 13.06
C ASP A 205 19.76 -43.03 13.24
N MET A 206 20.05 -41.74 13.43
CA MET A 206 19.04 -40.67 13.61
C MET A 206 18.70 -39.90 12.34
N VAL A 207 19.46 -40.12 11.25
CA VAL A 207 19.22 -39.46 9.96
C VAL A 207 18.59 -40.48 9.03
N ASP A 208 17.29 -40.36 8.73
CA ASP A 208 16.63 -41.18 7.72
C ASP A 208 17.28 -40.98 6.35
N THR A 209 18.25 -41.83 6.00
CA THR A 209 18.95 -41.81 4.71
C THR A 209 18.11 -42.44 3.60
N ASP A 210 16.87 -41.98 3.45
CA ASP A 210 16.14 -42.07 2.18
C ASP A 210 16.76 -41.04 1.20
N VAL A 211 17.98 -41.35 0.81
CA VAL A 211 18.72 -40.71 -0.28
C VAL A 211 18.33 -41.44 -1.55
N ASP A 212 17.50 -40.77 -2.36
CA ASP A 212 17.18 -41.23 -3.71
C ASP A 212 18.48 -41.24 -4.54
N PRO A 213 18.97 -42.41 -5.00
CA PRO A 213 20.34 -42.55 -5.51
C PRO A 213 20.57 -41.93 -6.90
N GLU A 214 19.57 -41.28 -7.51
CA GLU A 214 19.69 -40.67 -8.84
C GLU A 214 20.38 -39.29 -8.84
N ALA A 215 20.73 -38.72 -7.67
CA ALA A 215 21.32 -37.38 -7.56
C ALA A 215 22.86 -37.30 -7.66
N GLU A 216 23.61 -38.42 -7.68
CA GLU A 216 25.09 -38.42 -7.71
C GLU A 216 25.72 -38.89 -9.03
N THR A 217 25.45 -38.16 -10.12
CA THR A 217 26.36 -38.02 -11.27
C THR A 217 26.25 -36.56 -11.76
N VAL A 218 27.29 -35.78 -12.08
CA VAL A 218 28.70 -36.05 -12.43
C VAL A 218 29.60 -34.94 -11.87
N VAL A 219 30.69 -35.28 -11.17
CA VAL A 219 31.89 -34.42 -11.09
C VAL A 219 33.14 -35.28 -11.30
N GLN A 220 33.62 -35.34 -12.54
CA GLN A 220 35.02 -35.65 -12.86
C GLN A 220 35.57 -34.60 -13.81
N GLY A 221 36.83 -34.23 -13.60
CA GLY A 221 37.38 -32.95 -14.07
C GLY A 221 37.60 -32.85 -15.59
N GLY A 222 37.40 -31.62 -16.07
CA GLY A 222 37.96 -31.08 -17.31
C GLY A 222 38.74 -29.81 -16.98
N GLU A 223 39.69 -29.44 -17.85
CA GLU A 223 40.71 -28.42 -17.56
C GLU A 223 40.16 -26.98 -17.53
N ILE A 224 40.94 -26.08 -16.92
CA ILE A 224 40.70 -24.64 -16.95
C ILE A 224 41.13 -24.12 -18.32
N ASP A 225 40.21 -23.56 -19.08
CA ASP A 225 40.51 -22.57 -20.12
C ASP A 225 39.79 -21.26 -19.79
N VAL A 226 40.48 -20.14 -20.04
CA VAL A 226 40.02 -18.78 -19.70
C VAL A 226 39.77 -18.02 -21.00
N ASP A 227 38.50 -17.89 -21.34
CA ASP A 227 37.90 -16.83 -22.16
C ASP A 227 36.41 -16.79 -21.74
N GLY A 228 35.73 -15.66 -21.63
CA GLY A 228 36.11 -14.34 -22.11
C GLY A 228 34.99 -13.68 -22.92
N ASP A 229 33.75 -13.72 -22.44
CA ASP A 229 32.67 -12.86 -22.94
C ASP A 229 31.66 -12.52 -21.82
N ASP A 230 31.28 -11.25 -21.80
CA ASP A 230 30.14 -10.69 -21.05
C ASP A 230 28.90 -10.68 -21.99
N GLU A 231 27.77 -10.13 -21.51
CA GLU A 231 26.53 -9.82 -22.28
C GLU A 231 25.49 -10.96 -22.47
N GLU A 232 24.51 -10.98 -21.56
CA GLU A 232 23.07 -11.24 -21.83
C GLU A 232 22.32 -10.25 -20.89
N ALA A 233 22.04 -9.02 -21.31
CA ALA A 233 20.87 -8.61 -22.11
C ALA A 233 19.59 -8.42 -21.25
N ASP A 234 19.44 -7.21 -20.70
CA ASP A 234 18.11 -6.67 -20.31
C ASP A 234 17.36 -6.29 -21.60
N GLU A 235 16.13 -6.80 -21.78
CA GLU A 235 15.18 -6.24 -22.76
C GLU A 235 13.93 -5.71 -22.05
N GLU A 236 13.94 -4.41 -21.75
CA GLU A 236 12.70 -3.62 -21.70
C GLU A 236 12.22 -3.37 -23.14
N GLN A 237 10.93 -3.50 -23.40
CA GLN A 237 10.33 -3.13 -24.70
C GLN A 237 9.18 -2.14 -24.50
N GLU A 238 9.52 -0.85 -24.55
CA GLU A 238 8.57 0.19 -24.94
C GLU A 238 8.41 0.19 -26.46
N HIS A 239 7.17 0.29 -26.95
CA HIS A 239 6.89 0.44 -28.38
C HIS A 239 6.73 1.92 -28.75
N ALA A 240 7.58 2.41 -29.65
CA ALA A 240 7.32 3.62 -30.42
C ALA A 240 7.99 3.55 -31.81
N ASP A 241 7.16 3.60 -32.85
CA ASP A 241 7.46 3.92 -34.26
C ASP A 241 6.42 5.00 -34.65
N ASP A 242 6.65 6.01 -35.50
CA ASP A 242 7.77 6.28 -36.41
C ASP A 242 7.88 7.80 -36.74
N ASP A 243 8.98 8.16 -37.41
CA ASP A 243 9.11 9.14 -38.49
C ASP A 243 9.46 10.63 -38.23
N GLU A 244 10.06 11.22 -39.27
CA GLU A 244 11.06 12.28 -39.25
C GLU A 244 10.56 13.73 -39.02
N GLN A 245 11.39 14.53 -38.33
CA GLN A 245 11.53 15.96 -38.63
C GLN A 245 13.00 16.40 -38.71
N LYS A 246 13.32 17.23 -39.71
CA LYS A 246 14.68 17.74 -39.93
C LYS A 246 14.68 19.23 -40.26
N LYS A 247 15.52 19.96 -39.50
CA LYS A 247 16.14 21.29 -39.76
C LYS A 247 15.49 22.53 -39.14
N ASP A 248 16.20 23.07 -38.16
CA ASP A 248 16.14 24.45 -37.69
C ASP A 248 16.46 25.50 -38.77
N ALA A 249 15.82 26.67 -38.67
CA ALA A 249 16.47 27.97 -38.87
C ALA A 249 15.71 29.12 -38.17
N LYS A 250 16.47 29.91 -37.40
CA LYS A 250 16.11 31.11 -36.60
C LYS A 250 15.09 32.11 -37.20
N PRO A 251 14.40 32.89 -36.34
CA PRO A 251 13.69 34.11 -36.74
C PRO A 251 14.55 35.38 -36.61
N GLN A 252 14.36 36.36 -37.51
CA GLN A 252 14.50 37.79 -37.17
C GLN A 252 13.74 38.74 -38.12
N SER A 253 12.70 39.40 -37.56
CA SER A 253 12.22 40.77 -37.83
C SER A 253 11.74 41.25 -39.22
N GLN A 254 10.69 42.08 -39.14
CA GLN A 254 10.23 43.16 -40.04
C GLN A 254 9.18 42.89 -41.16
N ASP A 255 7.93 43.19 -40.77
CA ASP A 255 7.14 44.34 -41.25
C ASP A 255 6.11 44.17 -42.41
N GLN A 256 4.90 44.66 -42.10
CA GLN A 256 3.87 45.26 -42.94
C GLN A 256 2.97 44.50 -43.95
N THR A 257 1.71 44.98 -43.93
CA THR A 257 0.64 45.02 -44.97
C THR A 257 -0.35 43.84 -45.20
N ALA A 258 -1.60 44.14 -44.81
CA ALA A 258 -2.83 44.12 -45.61
C ALA A 258 -3.67 42.82 -45.84
N GLU A 259 -4.89 42.89 -45.29
CA GLU A 259 -6.19 42.32 -45.70
C GLU A 259 -6.54 42.37 -47.22
N PRO A 260 -7.68 41.80 -47.68
CA PRO A 260 -8.31 40.49 -47.39
C PRO A 260 -8.86 39.83 -48.70
N GLU A 261 -10.04 39.16 -48.63
CA GLU A 261 -10.93 38.63 -49.71
C GLU A 261 -10.82 37.13 -50.08
N GLN A 262 -11.87 36.41 -50.55
CA GLN A 262 -13.36 36.45 -50.42
C GLN A 262 -13.94 35.12 -50.99
N GLN A 263 -15.14 34.69 -50.55
CA GLN A 263 -16.15 33.87 -51.31
C GLN A 263 -15.77 32.43 -51.80
N GLU A 264 -16.66 31.46 -52.10
CA GLU A 264 -18.14 31.34 -52.00
C GLU A 264 -18.67 29.87 -52.01
N GLY A 265 -19.89 29.67 -51.48
CA GLY A 265 -20.88 28.65 -51.92
C GLY A 265 -20.74 27.18 -51.50
N GLN A 266 -21.79 26.33 -51.53
CA GLN A 266 -23.27 26.51 -51.57
C GLN A 266 -23.98 25.14 -51.38
N GLY A 267 -25.26 25.09 -50.96
CA GLY A 267 -26.08 23.86 -50.78
C GLY A 267 -26.40 23.53 -49.30
N GLN A 268 -27.61 23.62 -48.70
CA GLN A 268 -29.01 23.37 -49.12
C GLN A 268 -29.31 21.88 -49.45
N THR A 269 -30.39 21.22 -48.99
CA THR A 269 -31.63 21.69 -48.28
C THR A 269 -32.39 20.55 -47.54
N GLU A 270 -33.26 20.94 -46.57
CA GLU A 270 -34.61 20.37 -46.21
C GLU A 270 -34.76 18.90 -45.73
N ALA A 271 -35.80 18.49 -44.97
CA ALA A 271 -36.98 19.11 -44.32
C ALA A 271 -37.33 18.24 -43.06
N ASP A 272 -37.74 18.74 -41.89
CA ASP A 272 -38.96 19.49 -41.50
C ASP A 272 -40.20 18.61 -41.27
N ASP A 273 -40.76 18.58 -40.04
CA ASP A 273 -42.12 19.09 -39.78
C ASP A 273 -42.44 19.25 -38.26
N SER A 274 -43.38 20.18 -38.04
CA SER A 274 -43.98 20.87 -36.89
C SER A 274 -44.82 19.96 -35.95
N GLU A 275 -45.55 20.37 -34.90
CA GLU A 275 -46.18 21.64 -34.42
C GLU A 275 -46.25 21.61 -32.86
N ASP A 276 -46.89 22.53 -32.11
CA ASP A 276 -46.85 24.00 -31.95
C ASP A 276 -47.71 24.32 -30.69
N THR A 277 -47.47 25.42 -29.97
CA THR A 277 -48.51 26.22 -29.27
C THR A 277 -47.97 27.52 -28.64
N VAL A 278 -48.22 28.62 -29.34
CA VAL A 278 -48.20 30.06 -28.95
C VAL A 278 -48.85 30.30 -27.55
N VAL A 279 -48.38 31.18 -26.64
CA VAL A 279 -48.53 32.67 -26.53
C VAL A 279 -47.81 33.16 -25.23
N GLU A 280 -47.38 34.41 -24.98
CA GLU A 280 -47.26 35.68 -25.74
C GLU A 280 -46.20 36.63 -25.07
N SER A 281 -46.07 37.88 -25.52
CA SER A 281 -45.46 39.03 -24.80
C SER A 281 -46.09 40.33 -25.31
N PRO A 282 -46.08 41.48 -24.58
CA PRO A 282 -45.06 42.51 -24.94
C PRO A 282 -44.71 43.65 -23.92
N LYS A 283 -43.50 44.23 -24.08
CA LYS A 283 -43.17 45.70 -24.07
C LYS A 283 -43.21 46.52 -22.74
N GLN A 284 -42.44 47.62 -22.52
CA GLN A 284 -41.27 48.26 -23.18
C GLN A 284 -40.63 49.35 -22.26
N GLN A 285 -39.57 50.04 -22.76
CA GLN A 285 -38.87 51.25 -22.26
C GLN A 285 -37.76 51.02 -21.18
N SER A 286 -36.46 51.40 -21.33
CA SER A 286 -35.76 52.60 -21.86
C SER A 286 -35.90 53.84 -20.94
N GLU A 287 -34.87 54.61 -20.55
CA GLU A 287 -33.49 54.76 -21.07
C GLU A 287 -32.61 55.59 -20.07
N LYS A 288 -31.30 55.74 -20.38
CA LYS A 288 -30.36 56.84 -20.00
C LYS A 288 -29.53 56.77 -18.70
N THR A 289 -28.52 57.64 -18.68
CA THR A 289 -27.10 57.33 -18.39
C THR A 289 -26.36 58.46 -17.62
N LYS A 290 -25.07 58.21 -17.30
CA LYS A 290 -24.02 59.10 -16.75
C LYS A 290 -23.87 59.06 -15.21
N ASP A 291 -22.68 59.26 -14.62
CA ASP A 291 -21.34 59.51 -15.18
C ASP A 291 -20.24 58.83 -14.32
N GLY A 292 -19.03 58.67 -14.86
CA GLY A 292 -18.01 57.78 -14.26
C GLY A 292 -17.05 58.40 -13.24
N LYS A 293 -16.31 57.55 -12.51
CA LYS A 293 -15.02 57.94 -11.92
C LYS A 293 -14.05 56.76 -11.80
N LYS A 294 -12.82 56.97 -12.28
CA LYS A 294 -11.68 56.04 -12.15
C LYS A 294 -11.34 55.81 -10.67
N ASN A 295 -10.90 54.60 -10.33
CA ASN A 295 -9.64 54.51 -9.62
C ASN A 295 -8.85 53.23 -9.95
N LYS A 296 -7.53 53.32 -9.76
CA LYS A 296 -6.50 52.37 -10.17
C LYS A 296 -5.98 51.66 -8.92
N GLY A 297 -5.89 50.32 -8.94
CA GLY A 297 -5.38 49.52 -7.82
C GLY A 297 -4.73 48.25 -8.37
N ASP A 298 -3.40 48.19 -8.25
CA ASP A 298 -2.55 47.19 -8.91
C ASP A 298 -2.59 45.84 -8.17
N GLY A 299 -2.48 44.74 -8.91
CA GLY A 299 -2.39 43.40 -8.34
C GLY A 299 -0.93 43.00 -8.14
N MET A 300 -0.53 42.66 -6.91
CA MET A 300 0.79 42.05 -6.66
C MET A 300 0.67 40.57 -6.32
N ILE A 301 1.58 39.81 -6.94
CA ILE A 301 1.68 38.35 -6.91
C ILE A 301 2.78 37.93 -5.92
N SER A 302 2.73 36.68 -5.48
CA SER A 302 3.80 35.90 -4.79
C SER A 302 4.01 36.18 -3.30
N GLY A 303 4.15 35.09 -2.52
CA GLY A 303 4.44 35.23 -1.09
C GLY A 303 4.43 34.02 -0.16
N PHE A 304 4.27 32.76 -0.61
CA PHE A 304 4.42 31.60 0.29
C PHE A 304 5.14 30.40 -0.34
N LYS A 305 6.48 30.39 -0.19
CA LYS A 305 7.30 29.19 -0.08
C LYS A 305 8.02 29.24 1.27
N LYS A 306 8.36 28.07 1.81
CA LYS A 306 9.35 27.83 2.87
C LYS A 306 8.93 28.09 4.33
N LEU A 307 8.32 27.08 4.93
CA LEU A 307 8.64 26.65 6.30
C LEU A 307 8.82 25.12 6.29
N GLY A 308 10.06 24.68 6.22
CA GLY A 308 10.45 23.35 6.70
C GLY A 308 11.03 23.53 8.10
N PHE A 309 10.73 22.61 9.01
CA PHE A 309 11.34 22.56 10.34
C PHE A 309 11.76 21.12 10.65
N THR A 310 13.07 20.90 10.52
CA THR A 310 13.77 19.83 11.22
C THR A 310 13.96 20.24 12.69
N GLU A 311 14.33 19.28 13.54
CA GLU A 311 14.71 19.42 14.96
C GLU A 311 13.56 19.47 15.98
N MET A 312 13.38 18.34 16.68
CA MET A 312 13.09 18.36 18.11
C MET A 312 14.13 17.49 18.85
N PRO A 313 14.45 17.79 20.13
CA PRO A 313 15.68 17.32 20.74
C PRO A 313 15.56 15.92 21.37
N SER A 314 16.67 15.18 21.35
CA SER A 314 16.87 14.00 22.18
C SER A 314 16.92 14.37 23.67
N GLY A 315 16.15 13.68 24.52
CA GLY A 315 16.09 14.05 25.94
C GLY A 315 15.06 13.33 26.80
N LEU A 316 15.01 12.01 26.79
CA LEU A 316 14.34 11.22 27.83
C LEU A 316 15.16 9.96 28.13
N THR A 317 15.98 10.04 29.17
CA THR A 317 16.81 8.95 29.68
C THR A 317 16.03 8.03 30.61
N ASN A 318 16.40 6.74 30.64
CA ASN A 318 15.88 5.72 31.55
C ASN A 318 15.77 6.19 33.01
N GLY A 319 14.65 5.88 33.65
CA GLY A 319 14.50 6.01 35.10
C GLY A 319 13.09 5.68 35.59
N ASP A 320 13.04 4.80 36.61
CA ASP A 320 11.91 4.56 37.54
C ASP A 320 10.80 3.56 37.12
N TYR A 321 11.14 2.26 37.16
CA TYR A 321 10.15 1.21 37.43
C TYR A 321 9.99 1.05 38.94
N GLY A 322 8.94 1.67 39.49
CA GLY A 322 8.62 1.64 40.91
C GLY A 322 8.37 0.24 41.44
N THR A 323 9.02 -0.09 42.55
CA THR A 323 8.76 -1.29 43.36
C THR A 323 7.40 -1.18 44.07
N LEU A 324 6.60 -2.25 44.00
CA LEU A 324 5.50 -2.46 44.94
C LEU A 324 5.66 -3.84 45.60
N ALA A 325 6.01 -3.80 46.88
CA ALA A 325 5.78 -4.90 47.80
C ALA A 325 4.44 -4.65 48.51
N HIS A 326 3.55 -5.64 48.49
CA HIS A 326 2.82 -6.13 49.67
C HIS A 326 1.97 -7.35 49.31
#